data_AF-A0A821XF97-F1
#
_entry.id   AF-A0A821XF97-F1
#
_cell.length_a   1.000
_cell.length_b   1.000
_cell.length_c   1.000
_cell.angle_alpha   90.00
_cell.angle_beta   90.00
_cell.angle_gamma   90.00
#
_symmetry.space_group_name_H-M   'P 1'
#
loop_
_entity.id
_entity.type
_entity.pdbx_description
1 polymer ?
#
loop_
_entity_poly.entity_id
_entity_poly.type
_entity_poly.pdbx_seq_one_letter_code
_entity_poly.pdbx_strand_id
1 'polypeptide(L)'
;MSQTHYFCPLYSSANVFRNYSALFRHIRYAHCEDTSFSIRCELSVCCGSCYSSFDSYRCHIYCCHRSLVDSFDSDSVIPSNIDNNDSYIQPDANNQSDHIEDPDSFIYRDEECDETDDLINNFDPISFTTIDEKCSFDILLKLYTHFLLELREYHLLPQKVVQLISSNISNLLEVILKLIKTKQSASVLTVVDLETIFTHCQKHFNYELPIEIVLNTSEDHAYYIPLKISLSHLLHSGELLDAINNNTQSLIIQSNKDNDLILSNRQCRSIKSNTSNRKNSDFLLLKLYSDGIGITNPIGPKKDSHKFTCFYFLLDDLPNVLRSQVNLIGLHCIAYTKHLKDKDSRDVIMNVLIQDFNQLQTQGITVPCISSRLYFSFSFLCGDNLASNELGGFQKNFNSGHFCRHCLITYEQRLIPLTDISFV
;
A
#
# COMPACT_ATOMS: atom_id res chain seq x y z
N MET A 1 28.38 41.51 15.40
CA MET A 1 27.24 41.80 16.28
C MET A 1 26.47 40.51 16.46
N SER A 2 26.57 39.88 17.63
CA SER A 2 25.93 38.61 17.95
C SER A 2 24.42 38.81 18.14
N GLN A 3 23.61 38.48 17.14
CA GLN A 3 22.15 38.46 17.26
C GLN A 3 21.71 37.17 17.97
N THR A 4 21.78 37.14 19.31
CA THR A 4 21.35 35.99 20.13
C THR A 4 19.89 36.09 20.57
N HIS A 5 19.03 36.69 19.75
CA HIS A 5 17.71 37.15 20.17
C HIS A 5 16.74 37.17 18.97
N TYR A 6 15.61 36.46 19.08
CA TYR A 6 14.54 36.44 18.08
C TYR A 6 13.44 37.44 18.43
N PHE A 7 12.80 37.99 17.41
CA PHE A 7 11.70 38.94 17.55
C PHE A 7 10.42 38.35 16.97
N CYS A 8 9.27 38.71 17.53
CA CYS A 8 7.99 38.39 16.92
C CYS A 8 7.81 39.23 15.65
N PRO A 9 7.63 38.61 14.46
CA PRO A 9 7.45 39.36 13.21
C PRO A 9 6.06 39.98 13.05
N LEU A 10 5.11 39.63 13.94
CA LEU A 10 3.71 40.07 13.90
C LEU A 10 3.42 41.28 14.80
N TYR A 11 4.35 41.67 15.69
CA TYR A 11 4.12 42.78 16.62
C TYR A 11 5.41 43.58 16.89
N SER A 12 5.27 44.91 16.94
CA SER A 12 6.38 45.87 17.17
C SER A 12 6.72 46.08 18.66
N SER A 13 6.02 45.43 19.59
CA SER A 13 6.43 45.40 20.99
C SER A 13 7.65 44.50 21.13
N ALA A 14 8.73 45.04 21.71
CA ALA A 14 10.06 44.46 21.80
C ALA A 14 10.15 43.20 22.70
N ASN A 15 9.36 42.17 22.41
CA ASN A 15 9.49 40.85 23.01
C ASN A 15 10.65 40.12 22.32
N VAL A 16 11.67 39.86 23.12
CA VAL A 16 12.91 39.22 22.71
C VAL A 16 12.92 37.78 23.21
N PHE A 17 13.05 36.82 22.30
CA PHE A 17 13.03 35.39 22.60
C PHE A 17 14.43 34.79 22.49
N ARG A 18 14.76 33.93 23.46
CA ARG A 18 16.10 33.30 23.57
C ARG A 18 16.29 32.09 22.65
N ASN A 19 15.19 31.48 22.19
CA ASN A 19 15.21 30.34 21.27
C ASN A 19 13.91 30.30 20.44
N TYR A 20 13.92 29.49 19.38
CA TYR A 20 12.79 29.34 18.48
C TYR A 20 11.58 28.69 19.16
N SER A 21 11.83 27.78 20.10
CA SER A 21 10.78 27.14 20.91
C SER A 21 9.98 28.16 21.73
N ALA A 22 10.65 29.16 22.33
CA ALA A 22 9.99 30.23 23.07
C ALA A 22 9.22 31.19 22.15
N LEU A 23 9.78 31.51 20.97
CA LEU A 23 9.09 32.30 19.94
C LEU A 23 7.83 31.60 19.44
N PHE A 24 7.91 30.30 19.11
CA PHE A 24 6.78 29.51 18.62
C PHE A 24 5.67 29.39 19.66
N ARG A 25 6.04 29.20 20.93
CA ARG A 25 5.08 29.23 22.02
C ARG A 25 4.39 30.59 22.12
N HIS A 26 5.14 31.68 22.00
CA HIS A 26 4.55 33.01 21.99
C HIS A 26 3.60 33.21 20.81
N ILE A 27 4.01 32.92 19.57
CA ILE A 27 3.14 33.12 18.40
C ILE A 27 1.87 32.26 18.51
N ARG A 28 2.01 31.02 18.98
CA ARG A 28 0.87 30.12 19.18
C ARG A 28 -0.12 30.64 20.23
N TYR A 29 0.33 31.29 21.30
CA TYR A 29 -0.59 31.73 22.36
C TYR A 29 -1.03 33.18 22.22
N ALA A 30 -0.26 34.02 21.54
CA ALA A 30 -0.54 35.45 21.41
C ALA A 30 -1.20 35.83 20.07
N HIS A 31 -1.07 35.00 19.04
CA HIS A 31 -1.49 35.36 17.67
C HIS A 31 -2.32 34.28 16.95
N CYS A 32 -2.58 33.13 17.57
CA CYS A 32 -3.28 32.04 16.87
C CYS A 32 -4.75 32.36 16.53
N GLU A 33 -5.39 33.24 17.30
CA GLU A 33 -6.79 33.64 17.12
C GLU A 33 -6.94 34.98 16.36
N ASP A 34 -5.84 35.56 15.87
CA ASP A 34 -5.90 36.81 15.11
C ASP A 34 -6.57 36.56 13.74
N THR A 35 -7.75 37.14 13.52
CA THR A 35 -8.54 36.99 12.27
C THR A 35 -7.82 37.48 11.01
N SER A 36 -6.69 38.19 11.16
CA SER A 36 -5.84 38.68 10.07
C SER A 36 -4.41 38.15 10.13
N PHE A 37 -4.20 36.95 10.72
CA PHE A 37 -2.88 36.35 10.85
C PHE A 37 -2.20 36.17 9.48
N SER A 38 -1.04 36.81 9.30
CA SER A 38 -0.21 36.66 8.11
C SER A 38 1.26 36.84 8.48
N ILE A 39 2.04 35.76 8.37
CA ILE A 39 3.44 35.73 8.79
C ILE A 39 4.34 35.39 7.60
N ARG A 40 5.42 36.16 7.43
CA ARG A 40 6.42 35.97 6.40
C ARG A 40 7.68 35.33 6.98
N CYS A 41 8.21 34.32 6.32
CA CYS A 41 9.49 33.70 6.68
C CYS A 41 10.66 34.59 6.25
N GLU A 42 11.41 35.06 7.24
CA GLU A 42 12.59 35.91 7.04
C GLU A 42 13.90 35.24 7.49
N LEU A 43 13.86 33.92 7.75
CA LEU A 43 15.02 33.14 8.20
C LEU A 43 16.15 33.03 7.17
N SER A 44 15.84 33.22 5.90
CA SER A 44 16.81 33.23 4.83
C SER A 44 16.43 34.26 3.78
N VAL A 45 17.44 34.93 3.22
CA VAL A 45 17.29 35.94 2.16
C VAL A 45 16.57 35.37 0.93
N CYS A 46 16.63 34.05 0.72
CA CYS A 46 15.99 33.37 -0.40
C CYS A 46 14.63 32.70 -0.07
N CYS A 47 14.13 32.76 1.17
CA CYS A 47 12.87 32.09 1.52
C CYS A 47 11.63 32.94 1.23
N GLY A 48 11.43 34.03 1.99
CA GLY A 48 10.38 35.03 1.78
C GLY A 48 8.93 34.51 1.74
N SER A 49 8.67 33.25 2.11
CA SER A 49 7.37 32.58 1.99
C SER A 49 6.37 33.10 3.03
N CYS A 50 5.10 33.27 2.66
CA CYS A 50 4.05 33.83 3.52
C CYS A 50 3.01 32.77 3.90
N TYR A 51 2.48 32.85 5.12
CA TYR A 51 1.54 31.87 5.68
C TYR A 51 0.38 32.57 6.38
N SER A 52 -0.82 32.07 6.16
CA SER A 52 -2.06 32.53 6.79
C SER A 52 -2.43 31.74 8.05
N SER A 53 -1.67 30.70 8.42
CA SER A 53 -1.83 29.97 9.68
C SER A 53 -0.48 29.67 10.35
N PHE A 54 -0.48 29.63 11.68
CA PHE A 54 0.73 29.37 12.46
C PHE A 54 1.28 27.95 12.23
N ASP A 55 0.41 26.95 12.12
CA ASP A 55 0.86 25.56 11.92
C ASP A 55 1.52 25.36 10.55
N SER A 56 1.02 26.03 9.50
CA SER A 56 1.66 26.02 8.18
C SER A 56 3.04 26.67 8.23
N TYR A 57 3.16 27.81 8.92
CA TYR A 57 4.45 28.47 9.14
C TYR A 57 5.42 27.58 9.92
N ARG A 58 4.98 26.96 11.01
CA ARG A 58 5.79 26.05 11.83
C ARG A 58 6.28 24.84 11.03
N CYS A 59 5.40 24.18 10.28
CA CYS A 59 5.76 23.07 9.40
C CYS A 59 6.82 23.49 8.38
N HIS A 60 6.66 24.65 7.74
CA HIS A 60 7.64 25.17 6.81
C HIS A 60 9.03 25.35 7.46
N ILE A 61 9.10 25.93 8.66
CA ILE A 61 10.37 26.17 9.35
C ILE A 61 11.08 24.84 9.65
N TYR A 62 10.35 23.82 10.12
CA TYR A 62 10.94 22.49 10.37
C TYR A 62 11.27 21.70 9.10
N CYS A 63 10.61 21.98 7.97
CA CYS A 63 10.91 21.30 6.71
C CYS A 63 12.08 21.96 5.95
N CYS A 64 12.15 23.29 5.97
CA CYS A 64 13.07 24.05 5.11
C CYS A 64 14.24 24.68 5.88
N HIS A 65 14.13 24.85 7.20
CA HIS A 65 15.08 25.62 8.00
C HIS A 65 15.52 24.92 9.30
N ARG A 66 15.25 23.60 9.43
CA ARG A 66 15.59 22.81 10.62
C ARG A 66 17.04 22.93 11.05
N SER A 67 17.98 22.88 10.10
CA SER A 67 19.41 23.00 10.39
C SER A 67 19.80 24.36 10.99
N LEU A 68 19.08 25.44 10.64
CA LEU A 68 19.29 26.76 11.23
C LEU A 68 18.73 26.79 12.64
N VAL A 69 17.49 26.31 12.83
CA VAL A 69 16.83 26.25 14.16
C VAL A 69 17.66 25.43 15.15
N ASP A 70 18.11 24.23 14.76
CA ASP A 70 18.84 23.31 15.63
C ASP A 70 20.24 23.85 16.00
N SER A 71 20.90 24.58 15.09
CA SER A 71 22.24 25.15 15.34
C SER A 71 22.26 26.27 16.39
N PHE A 72 21.15 26.99 16.55
CA PHE A 72 21.04 28.09 17.52
C PHE A 72 20.55 27.62 18.90
N ASP A 73 19.73 26.57 18.95
CA ASP A 73 19.26 26.02 20.23
C ASP A 73 20.40 25.32 21.01
N SER A 74 21.45 24.86 20.31
CA SER A 74 22.64 24.23 20.90
C SER A 74 23.67 25.21 21.51
N ASP A 75 23.63 26.50 21.18
CA ASP A 75 24.65 27.49 21.61
C ASP A 75 24.41 28.06 23.04
N SER A 76 23.47 27.49 23.81
CA SER A 76 23.05 28.02 25.12
C SER A 76 23.45 27.21 26.35
N VAL A 77 24.59 26.50 26.32
CA VAL A 77 25.09 25.72 27.47
C VAL A 77 26.46 26.21 27.95
N ILE A 78 26.54 26.96 29.06
CA ILE A 78 27.57 26.80 30.14
C ILE A 78 27.05 27.45 31.49
N PRO A 79 27.62 27.23 32.70
CA PRO A 79 27.13 26.28 33.72
C PRO A 79 26.80 26.88 35.13
N SER A 80 25.93 26.16 35.85
CA SER A 80 25.81 26.00 37.33
C SER A 80 25.58 27.19 38.28
N ASN A 81 24.61 26.96 39.17
CA ASN A 81 24.33 27.54 40.50
C ASN A 81 23.52 28.85 40.55
N ILE A 82 22.26 28.74 41.03
CA ILE A 82 21.73 29.45 42.19
C ILE A 82 20.47 28.73 42.69
N ASP A 83 20.43 28.62 44.00
CA ASP A 83 19.46 27.99 44.89
C ASP A 83 18.03 28.56 44.88
N ASN A 84 17.12 27.64 45.24
CA ASN A 84 16.00 27.76 46.19
C ASN A 84 14.60 28.28 45.80
N ASN A 85 13.66 27.44 46.26
CA ASN A 85 12.31 27.66 46.77
C ASN A 85 11.18 27.88 45.75
N ASP A 86 10.29 26.88 45.61
CA ASP A 86 9.13 26.85 46.51
C ASP A 86 8.37 25.50 46.60
N SER A 87 7.99 25.27 47.86
CA SER A 87 7.19 24.26 48.56
C SER A 87 5.94 23.57 47.95
N TYR A 88 5.87 22.24 48.19
CA TYR A 88 4.75 21.32 48.56
C TYR A 88 3.48 21.24 47.66
N ILE A 89 2.92 20.06 47.33
CA ILE A 89 2.27 19.05 48.20
C ILE A 89 2.24 17.65 47.52
N GLN A 90 2.51 16.57 48.28
CA GLN A 90 2.06 15.17 48.06
C GLN A 90 1.03 14.83 49.17
N PRO A 91 0.02 13.95 48.99
CA PRO A 91 0.17 12.50 48.70
C PRO A 91 -0.95 11.97 47.74
N ASP A 92 -1.05 10.73 47.26
CA ASP A 92 -0.96 9.40 47.88
C ASP A 92 -0.75 8.31 46.81
N ALA A 93 -0.19 7.18 47.26
CA ALA A 93 0.07 5.98 46.48
C ALA A 93 -1.21 5.15 46.23
N ASN A 94 -1.38 4.65 45.00
CA ASN A 94 -1.78 3.26 44.72
C ASN A 94 -1.75 2.95 43.21
N ASN A 95 -1.00 1.89 42.86
CA ASN A 95 -1.21 0.94 41.75
C ASN A 95 -1.19 1.45 40.29
N GLN A 96 -0.13 1.12 39.53
CA GLN A 96 -0.10 0.19 38.37
C GLN A 96 1.00 0.52 37.34
N SER A 97 1.76 -0.53 36.99
CA SER A 97 2.54 -0.75 35.76
C SER A 97 3.42 0.38 35.20
N ASP A 98 4.74 0.19 35.33
CA ASP A 98 5.77 0.94 34.61
C ASP A 98 5.62 0.77 33.08
N HIS A 99 4.94 1.72 32.44
CA HIS A 99 5.16 2.06 31.05
C HIS A 99 6.16 3.21 31.00
N ILE A 100 7.35 2.93 30.50
CA ILE A 100 8.30 3.96 30.06
C ILE A 100 7.73 4.54 28.78
N GLU A 101 7.08 5.71 28.88
CA GLU A 101 6.62 6.49 27.73
C GLU A 101 7.83 7.14 27.03
N ASP A 102 7.89 6.91 25.72
CA ASP A 102 8.83 7.49 24.77
C ASP A 102 8.50 9.00 24.56
N PRO A 103 9.45 9.95 24.59
CA PRO A 103 9.13 11.38 24.57
C PRO A 103 8.59 11.95 23.24
N ASP A 104 8.30 11.11 22.24
CA ASP A 104 7.95 11.56 20.88
C ASP A 104 6.45 11.45 20.52
N SER A 105 5.56 11.35 21.50
CA SER A 105 4.11 11.49 21.24
C SER A 105 3.71 12.96 21.07
N PHE A 106 3.94 13.52 19.89
CA PHE A 106 3.34 14.81 19.52
C PHE A 106 1.81 14.65 19.36
N ILE A 107 1.10 15.20 20.35
CA ILE A 107 -0.33 15.48 20.33
C ILE A 107 -0.58 16.50 19.21
N TYR A 108 -1.13 16.06 18.08
CA TYR A 108 -1.93 16.96 17.26
C TYR A 108 -3.28 17.09 17.94
N ARG A 109 -3.57 18.30 18.41
CA ARG A 109 -4.91 18.71 18.82
C ARG A 109 -5.75 18.68 17.56
N ASP A 110 -6.91 18.06 17.65
CA ASP A 110 -7.89 17.94 16.58
C ASP A 110 -7.99 19.27 15.83
N GLU A 111 -7.74 19.24 14.52
CA GLU A 111 -8.45 20.17 13.65
C GLU A 111 -9.91 19.71 13.78
N GLU A 112 -10.64 20.39 14.64
CA GLU A 112 -12.08 20.53 14.46
C GLU A 112 -12.24 20.86 12.97
N CYS A 113 -12.74 19.87 12.24
CA CYS A 113 -13.30 20.10 10.94
C CYS A 113 -14.40 21.11 11.22
N ASP A 114 -14.14 22.39 10.96
CA ASP A 114 -15.18 23.40 10.92
C ASP A 114 -16.34 22.76 10.17
N GLU A 115 -17.47 22.67 10.87
CA GLU A 115 -18.77 22.40 10.29
C GLU A 115 -18.99 23.50 9.23
N THR A 116 -18.40 23.31 8.05
CA THR A 116 -18.78 24.08 6.89
C THR A 116 -20.17 23.59 6.57
N ASP A 117 -21.14 24.40 7.00
CA ASP A 117 -22.54 24.40 6.61
C ASP A 117 -22.93 23.23 5.72
N ASP A 118 -23.77 22.35 6.26
CA ASP A 118 -24.69 21.48 5.53
C ASP A 118 -25.56 22.32 4.57
N LEU A 119 -24.95 22.86 3.52
CA LEU A 119 -25.62 23.09 2.27
C LEU A 119 -25.72 21.71 1.64
N ILE A 120 -26.79 21.03 2.04
CA ILE A 120 -27.36 19.86 1.38
C ILE A 120 -27.35 20.12 -0.13
N ASN A 121 -26.29 19.69 -0.81
CA ASN A 121 -26.33 19.46 -2.24
C ASN A 121 -27.17 18.19 -2.38
N ASN A 122 -28.49 18.36 -2.50
CA ASN A 122 -29.46 17.30 -2.78
C ASN A 122 -29.08 16.61 -4.11
N PHE A 123 -28.15 15.66 -4.06
CA PHE A 123 -28.01 14.59 -5.04
C PHE A 123 -29.02 13.49 -4.68
N ASP A 124 -30.30 13.86 -4.57
CA ASP A 124 -31.35 12.84 -4.44
C ASP A 124 -31.36 11.99 -5.71
N PRO A 125 -31.41 10.65 -5.60
CA PRO A 125 -31.49 9.79 -6.76
C PRO A 125 -32.74 10.14 -7.56
N ILE A 126 -32.55 10.56 -8.81
CA ILE A 126 -33.65 10.92 -9.69
C ILE A 126 -34.46 9.65 -10.01
N SER A 127 -35.55 9.42 -9.27
CA SER A 127 -36.52 8.36 -9.54
C SER A 127 -37.50 8.81 -10.62
N PHE A 128 -37.34 8.32 -11.85
CA PHE A 128 -38.35 8.49 -12.90
C PHE A 128 -39.17 7.21 -13.10
N THR A 129 -40.40 7.23 -12.58
CA THR A 129 -41.45 6.24 -12.87
C THR A 129 -42.33 6.59 -14.08
N THR A 130 -42.04 7.67 -14.80
CA THR A 130 -42.80 8.06 -16.01
C THR A 130 -41.86 8.66 -17.06
N ILE A 131 -41.47 7.86 -18.04
CA ILE A 131 -40.86 8.35 -19.28
C ILE A 131 -42.02 8.91 -20.11
N ASP A 132 -42.13 10.24 -20.15
CA ASP A 132 -43.07 10.93 -21.02
C ASP A 132 -42.64 10.73 -22.49
N GLU A 133 -43.58 10.53 -23.42
CA GLU A 133 -43.33 10.21 -24.84
C GLU A 133 -42.59 11.33 -25.61
N LYS A 134 -42.28 12.45 -24.94
CA LYS A 134 -41.50 13.60 -25.43
C LYS A 134 -40.15 13.76 -24.72
N CYS A 135 -39.45 12.68 -24.39
CA CYS A 135 -38.07 12.79 -23.90
C CYS A 135 -37.16 13.39 -25.00
N SER A 136 -36.74 14.65 -24.86
CA SER A 136 -35.82 15.30 -25.79
C SER A 136 -34.37 14.85 -25.54
N PHE A 137 -33.54 14.89 -26.58
CA PHE A 137 -32.10 14.59 -26.48
C PHE A 137 -31.39 15.47 -25.43
N ASP A 138 -31.87 16.70 -25.23
CA ASP A 138 -31.34 17.63 -24.24
C ASP A 138 -31.53 17.15 -22.79
N ILE A 139 -32.63 16.45 -22.49
CA ILE A 139 -32.87 15.87 -21.16
C ILE A 139 -31.85 14.77 -20.88
N LEU A 140 -31.58 13.90 -21.87
CA LEU A 140 -30.58 12.85 -21.75
C LEU A 140 -29.18 13.43 -21.54
N LEU A 141 -28.82 14.47 -22.30
CA LEU A 141 -27.53 15.15 -22.17
C LEU A 141 -27.37 15.80 -20.79
N LYS A 142 -28.44 16.40 -20.26
CA LYS A 142 -28.45 16.97 -18.92
C LYS A 142 -28.25 15.91 -17.84
N LEU A 143 -28.94 14.78 -17.93
CA LEU A 143 -28.79 13.66 -16.97
C LEU A 143 -27.39 13.07 -17.01
N TYR A 144 -26.84 12.87 -18.21
CA TYR A 144 -25.48 12.37 -18.38
C TYR A 144 -24.44 13.34 -17.79
N THR A 145 -24.63 14.64 -18.00
CA THR A 145 -23.75 15.66 -17.43
C THR A 145 -23.81 15.66 -15.91
N HIS A 146 -25.01 15.55 -15.33
CA HIS A 146 -25.19 15.47 -13.88
C HIS A 146 -24.49 14.24 -13.29
N PHE A 147 -24.67 13.07 -13.90
CA PHE A 147 -23.98 11.84 -13.49
C PHE A 147 -22.45 12.00 -13.50
N LEU A 148 -21.86 12.61 -14.53
CA LEU A 148 -20.41 12.85 -14.57
C LEU A 148 -19.94 13.83 -13.50
N LEU A 149 -20.74 14.85 -13.18
CA LEU A 149 -20.44 15.79 -12.11
C LEU A 149 -20.51 15.12 -10.74
N GLU A 150 -21.49 14.25 -10.50
CA GLU A 150 -21.62 13.47 -9.28
C GLU A 150 -20.40 12.57 -9.06
N LEU A 151 -19.94 11.86 -10.10
CA LEU A 151 -18.71 11.06 -10.04
C LEU A 151 -17.47 11.89 -9.67
N ARG A 152 -17.38 13.14 -10.13
CA ARG A 152 -16.19 13.98 -9.94
C ARG A 152 -16.22 14.78 -8.64
N GLU A 153 -17.34 15.42 -8.33
CA GLU A 153 -17.46 16.36 -7.21
C GLU A 153 -17.91 15.67 -5.93
N TYR A 154 -18.82 14.69 -6.02
CA TYR A 154 -19.32 13.97 -4.85
C TYR A 154 -18.47 12.74 -4.52
N HIS A 155 -18.17 11.91 -5.53
CA HIS A 155 -17.34 10.71 -5.34
C HIS A 155 -15.83 10.96 -5.47
N LEU A 156 -15.42 12.20 -5.78
CA LEU A 156 -14.02 12.61 -5.87
C LEU A 156 -13.16 11.71 -6.79
N LEU A 157 -13.77 11.14 -7.85
CA LEU A 157 -13.07 10.24 -8.73
C LEU A 157 -12.08 11.00 -9.65
N PRO A 158 -10.86 10.47 -9.86
CA PRO A 158 -9.89 11.09 -10.77
C PRO A 158 -10.44 11.20 -12.19
N GLN A 159 -10.09 12.28 -12.91
CA GLN A 159 -10.55 12.56 -14.28
C GLN A 159 -10.40 11.35 -15.23
N LYS A 160 -9.30 10.60 -15.14
CA LYS A 160 -9.07 9.39 -15.95
C LYS A 160 -10.10 8.29 -15.68
N VAL A 161 -10.52 8.14 -14.42
CA VAL A 161 -11.52 7.15 -14.00
C VAL A 161 -12.90 7.57 -14.51
N VAL A 162 -13.25 8.86 -14.36
CA VAL A 162 -14.51 9.40 -14.89
C VAL A 162 -14.60 9.22 -16.41
N GLN A 163 -13.52 9.48 -17.15
CA GLN A 163 -13.45 9.25 -18.60
C GLN A 163 -13.61 7.78 -18.98
N LEU A 164 -13.00 6.87 -18.22
CA LEU A 164 -13.15 5.43 -18.42
C LEU A 164 -14.60 4.97 -18.21
N ILE A 165 -15.24 5.41 -17.11
CA ILE A 165 -16.65 5.11 -16.82
C ILE A 165 -17.55 5.63 -17.95
N SER A 166 -17.37 6.90 -18.34
CA SER A 166 -18.05 7.55 -19.46
C SER A 166 -17.95 6.73 -20.76
N SER A 167 -16.74 6.27 -21.10
CA SER A 167 -16.52 5.47 -22.31
C SER A 167 -17.21 4.11 -22.23
N ASN A 168 -17.13 3.42 -21.09
CA ASN A 168 -17.78 2.12 -20.90
C ASN A 168 -19.31 2.22 -21.02
N ILE A 169 -19.92 3.26 -20.43
CA ILE A 169 -21.36 3.51 -20.54
C ILE A 169 -21.74 3.81 -21.99
N SER A 170 -20.96 4.65 -22.69
CA SER A 170 -21.23 4.96 -24.10
C SER A 170 -21.23 3.71 -24.98
N ASN A 171 -20.23 2.83 -24.78
CA ASN A 171 -20.15 1.55 -25.49
C ASN A 171 -21.35 0.65 -25.16
N LEU A 172 -21.75 0.57 -23.89
CA LEU A 172 -22.91 -0.23 -23.46
C LEU A 172 -24.20 0.28 -24.11
N LEU A 173 -24.42 1.60 -24.10
CA LEU A 173 -25.59 2.21 -24.74
C LEU A 173 -25.60 1.94 -26.25
N GLU A 174 -24.45 1.98 -26.93
CA GLU A 174 -24.37 1.67 -28.35
C GLU A 174 -24.75 0.21 -28.65
N VAL A 175 -24.30 -0.74 -27.82
CA VAL A 175 -24.67 -2.15 -27.93
C VAL A 175 -26.18 -2.33 -27.68
N ILE A 176 -26.73 -1.69 -26.66
CA ILE A 176 -28.17 -1.72 -26.36
C ILE A 176 -28.99 -1.16 -27.54
N LEU A 177 -28.59 -0.03 -28.12
CA LEU A 177 -29.27 0.56 -29.28
C LEU A 177 -29.23 -0.36 -30.51
N LYS A 178 -28.12 -1.07 -30.73
CA LYS A 178 -28.02 -2.09 -31.80
C LYS A 178 -28.95 -3.28 -31.53
N LEU A 179 -29.08 -3.73 -30.27
CA LEU A 179 -29.97 -4.82 -29.87
C LEU A 179 -31.46 -4.44 -30.01
N ILE A 180 -31.85 -3.24 -29.56
CA ILE A 180 -33.22 -2.71 -29.71
C ILE A 180 -33.61 -2.61 -31.19
N LYS A 181 -32.67 -2.20 -32.05
CA LYS A 181 -32.88 -2.14 -33.50
C LYS A 181 -33.05 -3.53 -34.16
N THR A 182 -32.62 -4.61 -33.50
CA THR A 182 -32.56 -5.96 -34.11
C THR A 182 -33.61 -6.94 -33.57
N LYS A 183 -34.18 -6.75 -32.36
CA LYS A 183 -35.38 -7.49 -31.88
C LYS A 183 -36.24 -6.64 -30.93
N GLN A 184 -37.56 -6.68 -31.13
CA GLN A 184 -38.57 -6.21 -30.17
C GLN A 184 -38.56 -7.10 -28.91
N SER A 185 -38.76 -6.46 -27.76
CA SER A 185 -38.80 -7.05 -26.41
C SER A 185 -37.44 -7.30 -25.76
N ALA A 186 -36.82 -6.22 -25.28
CA ALA A 186 -35.81 -6.30 -24.23
C ALA A 186 -36.42 -5.78 -22.92
N SER A 187 -36.38 -6.59 -21.87
CA SER A 187 -36.60 -6.11 -20.50
C SER A 187 -35.46 -5.16 -20.13
N VAL A 188 -35.79 -4.03 -19.50
CA VAL A 188 -34.79 -3.10 -18.95
C VAL A 188 -33.92 -3.89 -17.95
N LEU A 189 -32.59 -3.75 -18.05
CA LEU A 189 -31.66 -4.29 -17.06
C LEU A 189 -32.03 -3.68 -15.70
N THR A 190 -32.62 -4.48 -14.83
CA THR A 190 -32.76 -4.13 -13.42
C THR A 190 -31.38 -4.10 -12.78
N VAL A 191 -31.22 -3.34 -11.70
CA VAL A 191 -30.02 -3.35 -10.86
C VAL A 191 -29.66 -4.80 -10.57
N VAL A 192 -28.51 -5.21 -11.08
CA VAL A 192 -28.02 -6.59 -10.96
C VAL A 192 -27.42 -6.71 -9.56
N ASP A 193 -27.98 -7.56 -8.71
CA ASP A 193 -27.38 -7.84 -7.41
C ASP A 193 -25.98 -8.46 -7.56
N LEU A 194 -25.18 -8.39 -6.50
CA LEU A 194 -23.81 -8.92 -6.48
C LEU A 194 -23.73 -10.41 -6.85
N GLU A 195 -24.73 -11.20 -6.44
CA GLU A 195 -24.80 -12.63 -6.73
C GLU A 195 -24.96 -12.90 -8.24
N THR A 196 -25.82 -12.11 -8.90
CA THR A 196 -26.01 -12.15 -10.34
C THR A 196 -24.77 -11.63 -11.07
N ILE A 197 -24.06 -10.62 -10.55
CA ILE A 197 -22.78 -10.17 -11.11
C ILE A 197 -21.76 -11.32 -11.10
N PHE A 198 -21.57 -12.00 -9.96
CA PHE A 198 -20.61 -13.12 -9.89
C PHE A 198 -20.98 -14.26 -10.84
N THR A 199 -22.28 -14.56 -10.97
CA THR A 199 -22.76 -15.55 -11.94
C THR A 199 -22.39 -15.17 -13.38
N HIS A 200 -22.55 -13.89 -13.75
CA HIS A 200 -22.13 -13.41 -15.07
C HIS A 200 -20.61 -13.42 -15.22
N CYS A 201 -19.86 -13.09 -14.16
CA CYS A 201 -18.41 -13.16 -14.17
C CYS A 201 -17.89 -14.58 -14.38
N GLN A 202 -18.47 -15.58 -13.71
CA GLN A 202 -18.14 -16.99 -13.91
C GLN A 202 -18.42 -17.41 -15.36
N LYS A 203 -19.58 -17.00 -15.89
CA LYS A 203 -20.02 -17.35 -17.24
C LYS A 203 -19.19 -16.71 -18.36
N HIS A 204 -18.74 -15.47 -18.17
CA HIS A 204 -18.17 -14.66 -19.26
C HIS A 204 -16.68 -14.34 -19.10
N PHE A 205 -16.15 -14.37 -17.89
CA PHE A 205 -14.79 -13.91 -17.58
C PHE A 205 -13.92 -14.98 -16.90
N ASN A 206 -14.34 -16.25 -16.91
CA ASN A 206 -13.63 -17.34 -16.21
C ASN A 206 -13.28 -16.97 -14.76
N TYR A 207 -14.19 -16.22 -14.12
CA TYR A 207 -14.04 -15.81 -12.73
C TYR A 207 -14.30 -17.00 -11.82
N GLU A 208 -13.53 -17.10 -10.75
CA GLU A 208 -13.62 -18.16 -9.76
C GLU A 208 -13.68 -17.53 -8.38
N LEU A 209 -14.59 -18.02 -7.54
CA LEU A 209 -14.78 -17.49 -6.20
C LEU A 209 -13.57 -17.86 -5.33
N PRO A 210 -13.13 -16.95 -4.45
CA PRO A 210 -12.09 -17.30 -3.48
C PRO A 210 -12.60 -18.39 -2.53
N ILE A 211 -11.68 -19.28 -2.15
CA ILE A 211 -11.92 -20.29 -1.14
C ILE A 211 -11.60 -19.70 0.22
N GLU A 212 -12.50 -19.94 1.17
CA GLU A 212 -12.36 -19.52 2.55
C GLU A 212 -11.47 -20.50 3.33
N ILE A 213 -10.55 -19.94 4.11
CA ILE A 213 -9.70 -20.66 5.06
C ILE A 213 -10.20 -20.28 6.47
N VAL A 214 -10.83 -21.23 7.15
CA VAL A 214 -11.25 -21.08 8.55
C VAL A 214 -10.03 -21.27 9.45
N LEU A 215 -9.81 -20.34 10.38
CA LEU A 215 -8.66 -20.33 11.29
C LEU A 215 -9.04 -20.87 12.68
N ASN A 216 -8.44 -20.33 13.75
CA ASN A 216 -8.60 -20.81 15.12
C ASN A 216 -10.03 -20.66 15.68
N THR A 217 -10.74 -19.61 15.25
CA THR A 217 -12.15 -19.38 15.59
C THR A 217 -12.98 -19.43 14.32
N SER A 218 -14.28 -19.76 14.44
CA SER A 218 -15.21 -19.72 13.32
C SER A 218 -15.50 -18.31 12.80
N GLU A 219 -14.92 -17.27 13.39
CA GLU A 219 -15.05 -15.86 13.01
C GLU A 219 -13.78 -15.29 12.37
N ASP A 220 -12.66 -16.02 12.45
CA ASP A 220 -11.38 -15.60 11.88
C ASP A 220 -11.13 -16.35 10.57
N HIS A 221 -11.06 -15.58 9.48
CA HIS A 221 -11.01 -16.12 8.13
C HIS A 221 -9.87 -15.51 7.33
N ALA A 222 -9.32 -16.31 6.42
CA ALA A 222 -8.53 -15.84 5.29
C ALA A 222 -9.18 -16.32 3.98
N TYR A 223 -8.84 -15.68 2.87
CA TYR A 223 -9.41 -15.99 1.56
C TYR A 223 -8.30 -16.21 0.55
N TYR A 224 -8.36 -17.28 -0.22
CA TYR A 224 -7.34 -17.59 -1.21
C TYR A 224 -7.94 -18.07 -2.53
N ILE A 225 -7.18 -17.89 -3.60
CA ILE A 225 -7.54 -18.34 -4.94
C ILE A 225 -6.51 -19.42 -5.33
N PRO A 226 -6.95 -20.66 -5.65
CA PRO A 226 -6.02 -21.73 -5.99
C PRO A 226 -5.14 -21.39 -7.20
N LEU A 227 -3.83 -21.49 -7.05
CA LEU A 227 -2.86 -21.15 -8.11
C LEU A 227 -3.09 -21.99 -9.37
N LYS A 228 -3.47 -23.26 -9.20
CA LYS A 228 -3.78 -24.15 -10.33
C LYS A 228 -4.83 -23.56 -11.25
N ILE A 229 -5.87 -22.96 -10.68
CA ILE A 229 -6.99 -22.39 -11.44
C ILE A 229 -6.53 -21.09 -12.10
N SER A 230 -5.94 -20.17 -11.32
CA SER A 230 -5.47 -18.88 -11.84
C SER A 230 -4.44 -19.05 -12.96
N LEU A 231 -3.48 -19.97 -12.80
CA LEU A 231 -2.46 -20.27 -13.81
C LEU A 231 -3.05 -20.96 -15.03
N SER A 232 -4.04 -21.84 -14.85
CA SER A 232 -4.75 -22.43 -15.97
C SER A 232 -5.35 -21.31 -16.80
N HIS A 233 -6.20 -20.44 -16.22
CA HIS A 233 -6.82 -19.32 -16.93
C HIS A 233 -5.80 -18.38 -17.58
N LEU A 234 -4.75 -18.00 -16.86
CA LEU A 234 -3.69 -17.13 -17.38
C LEU A 234 -2.99 -17.72 -18.61
N LEU A 235 -2.69 -19.02 -18.59
CA LEU A 235 -1.93 -19.71 -19.63
C LEU A 235 -2.80 -20.27 -20.76
N HIS A 236 -4.12 -20.02 -20.78
CA HIS A 236 -4.95 -20.30 -21.96
C HIS A 236 -4.56 -19.43 -23.17
N SER A 237 -3.91 -18.28 -22.95
CA SER A 237 -3.45 -17.41 -24.03
C SER A 237 -2.20 -17.99 -24.71
N GLY A 238 -2.35 -18.40 -25.98
CA GLY A 238 -1.23 -18.85 -26.81
C GLY A 238 -0.15 -17.78 -26.99
N GLU A 239 -0.55 -16.51 -27.16
CA GLU A 239 0.39 -15.39 -27.31
C GLU A 239 1.27 -15.21 -26.06
N LEU A 240 0.70 -15.40 -24.86
CA LEU A 240 1.45 -15.30 -23.62
C LEU A 240 2.47 -16.44 -23.50
N LEU A 241 2.09 -17.65 -23.87
CA LEU A 241 2.98 -18.81 -23.88
C LEU A 241 4.12 -18.64 -24.89
N ASP A 242 3.82 -18.13 -26.08
CA ASP A 242 4.85 -17.84 -27.08
C ASP A 242 5.83 -16.80 -26.56
N ALA A 243 5.33 -15.74 -25.90
CA ALA A 243 6.18 -14.72 -25.27
C ALA A 243 7.07 -15.31 -24.16
N ILE A 244 6.53 -16.20 -23.32
CA ILE A 244 7.28 -16.90 -22.27
C ILE A 244 8.36 -17.80 -22.87
N ASN A 245 8.02 -18.59 -23.90
CA ASN A 245 8.96 -19.50 -24.54
C ASN A 245 10.10 -18.74 -25.22
N ASN A 246 9.77 -17.70 -25.99
CA ASN A 246 10.76 -16.83 -26.64
C ASN A 246 11.70 -16.17 -25.62
N ASN A 247 11.15 -15.66 -24.52
CA ASN A 247 11.95 -15.07 -23.45
C ASN A 247 12.87 -16.11 -22.80
N THR A 248 12.34 -17.28 -22.45
CA THR A 248 13.11 -18.36 -21.82
C THR A 248 14.26 -18.84 -22.71
N GLN A 249 14.00 -19.06 -24.00
CA GLN A 249 15.03 -19.46 -24.96
C GLN A 249 16.11 -18.39 -25.11
N SER A 250 15.73 -17.11 -25.19
CA SER A 250 16.71 -16.03 -25.31
C SER A 250 17.60 -15.92 -24.06
N LEU A 251 17.04 -16.06 -22.86
CA LEU A 251 17.78 -16.08 -21.60
C LEU A 251 18.74 -17.28 -21.50
N ILE A 252 18.31 -18.47 -21.94
CA ILE A 252 19.18 -19.66 -21.99
C ILE A 252 20.38 -19.40 -22.91
N ILE A 253 20.13 -18.90 -24.12
CA ILE A 253 21.20 -18.61 -25.10
C ILE A 253 22.18 -17.57 -24.56
N GLN A 254 21.70 -16.52 -23.90
CA GLN A 254 22.56 -15.50 -23.31
C GLN A 254 23.37 -16.05 -22.13
N SER A 255 22.74 -16.84 -21.24
CA SER A 255 23.42 -17.43 -20.09
C SER A 255 24.52 -18.43 -20.46
N ASN A 256 24.43 -19.06 -21.64
CA ASN A 256 25.48 -19.95 -22.15
C ASN A 256 26.66 -19.17 -22.76
N LYS A 257 26.46 -17.89 -23.11
CA LYS A 257 27.51 -17.03 -23.68
C LYS A 257 28.27 -16.25 -22.60
N ASP A 258 27.58 -15.90 -21.52
CA ASP A 258 28.12 -15.11 -20.42
C ASP A 258 27.83 -15.80 -19.09
N ASN A 259 28.88 -16.32 -18.47
CA ASN A 259 28.80 -17.01 -17.18
C ASN A 259 29.02 -16.08 -15.98
N ASP A 260 29.38 -14.81 -16.23
CA ASP A 260 29.62 -13.83 -15.16
C ASP A 260 28.32 -13.16 -14.71
N LEU A 261 27.30 -13.11 -15.59
CA LEU A 261 26.01 -12.50 -15.31
C LEU A 261 24.91 -13.53 -14.95
N ILE A 262 24.15 -13.20 -13.89
CA ILE A 262 22.89 -13.88 -13.57
C ILE A 262 21.77 -13.13 -14.30
N LEU A 263 21.26 -13.72 -15.37
CA LEU A 263 20.21 -13.19 -16.23
C LEU A 263 18.82 -13.73 -15.87
N SER A 264 18.77 -14.87 -15.18
CA SER A 264 17.52 -15.52 -14.80
C SER A 264 17.69 -16.31 -13.50
N ASN A 265 16.62 -16.39 -12.70
CA ASN A 265 16.57 -17.27 -11.55
C ASN A 265 16.71 -18.75 -11.94
N ARG A 266 16.50 -19.12 -13.22
CA ARG A 266 16.83 -20.46 -13.73
C ARG A 266 18.29 -20.84 -13.54
N GLN A 267 19.20 -19.87 -13.41
CA GLN A 267 20.61 -20.12 -13.13
C GLN A 267 20.88 -20.51 -11.66
N CYS A 268 19.95 -20.25 -10.74
CA CYS A 268 20.09 -20.55 -9.32
C CYS A 268 20.28 -22.07 -9.08
N ARG A 269 21.21 -22.40 -8.18
CA ARG A 269 21.55 -23.79 -7.84
C ARG A 269 20.35 -24.58 -7.29
N SER A 270 19.50 -23.96 -6.48
CA SER A 270 18.28 -24.57 -5.92
C SER A 270 17.31 -25.00 -7.02
N ILE A 271 17.14 -24.18 -8.07
CA ILE A 271 16.29 -24.50 -9.21
C ILE A 271 16.93 -25.59 -10.07
N LYS A 272 18.22 -25.47 -10.40
CA LYS A 272 18.95 -26.47 -11.20
C LYS A 272 18.97 -27.87 -10.57
N SER A 273 19.14 -27.95 -9.24
CA SER A 273 19.11 -29.24 -8.52
C SER A 273 17.72 -29.87 -8.55
N ASN A 274 16.66 -29.08 -8.33
CA ASN A 274 15.27 -29.55 -8.42
C ASN A 274 14.87 -30.02 -9.84
N THR A 275 15.45 -29.41 -10.88
CA THR A 275 15.16 -29.76 -12.28
C THR A 275 15.97 -30.96 -12.76
N SER A 276 17.21 -31.12 -12.29
CA SER A 276 18.06 -32.27 -12.65
C SER A 276 17.47 -33.63 -12.26
N ASN A 277 16.64 -33.67 -11.21
CA ASN A 277 15.93 -34.87 -10.76
C ASN A 277 14.68 -35.18 -11.61
N ARG A 278 14.29 -34.30 -12.54
CA ARG A 278 13.08 -34.41 -13.34
C ARG A 278 13.46 -34.50 -14.81
N LYS A 279 13.11 -35.62 -15.46
CA LYS A 279 13.32 -35.82 -16.91
C LYS A 279 12.48 -34.89 -17.81
N ASN A 280 11.85 -33.84 -17.26
CA ASN A 280 10.99 -32.92 -17.98
C ASN A 280 11.64 -31.54 -18.08
N SER A 281 11.89 -31.10 -19.32
CA SER A 281 12.37 -29.76 -19.67
C SER A 281 11.35 -28.65 -19.45
N ASP A 282 10.07 -29.01 -19.28
CA ASP A 282 8.97 -28.07 -19.41
C ASP A 282 8.41 -27.69 -18.02
N PHE A 283 9.05 -26.70 -17.40
CA PHE A 283 8.56 -26.09 -16.17
C PHE A 283 8.65 -24.56 -16.25
N LEU A 284 7.73 -23.87 -15.57
CA LEU A 284 7.78 -22.43 -15.37
C LEU A 284 8.15 -22.08 -13.92
N LEU A 285 8.77 -20.93 -13.75
CA LEU A 285 9.15 -20.38 -12.45
C LEU A 285 8.02 -19.50 -11.90
N LEU A 286 7.58 -19.81 -10.68
CA LEU A 286 6.61 -19.02 -9.93
C LEU A 286 7.29 -18.24 -8.82
N LYS A 287 7.06 -16.94 -8.81
CA LYS A 287 7.49 -16.05 -7.73
C LYS A 287 6.28 -15.68 -6.88
N LEU A 288 6.48 -15.67 -5.56
CA LEU A 288 5.51 -15.15 -4.59
C LEU A 288 5.99 -13.81 -4.05
N TYR A 289 5.08 -12.87 -3.86
CA TYR A 289 5.34 -11.58 -3.23
C TYR A 289 4.31 -11.33 -2.13
N SER A 290 4.72 -10.77 -1.01
CA SER A 290 3.82 -10.39 0.08
C SER A 290 3.86 -8.89 0.34
N ASP A 291 2.70 -8.26 0.46
CA ASP A 291 2.55 -6.84 0.80
C ASP A 291 1.47 -6.60 1.86
N GLY A 292 1.57 -5.49 2.58
CA GLY A 292 0.60 -5.05 3.57
C GLY A 292 -0.28 -3.91 3.04
N ILE A 293 -1.60 -4.04 3.16
CA ILE A 293 -2.58 -3.00 2.82
C ILE A 293 -3.35 -2.62 4.09
N GLY A 294 -3.28 -1.34 4.48
CA GLY A 294 -4.15 -0.78 5.51
C GLY A 294 -5.45 -0.25 4.89
N ILE A 295 -6.61 -0.67 5.38
CA ILE A 295 -7.92 -0.18 4.89
C ILE A 295 -8.34 1.11 5.60
N THR A 296 -7.84 1.37 6.80
CA THR A 296 -8.12 2.60 7.55
C THR A 296 -7.22 3.76 7.13
N ASN A 297 -7.53 4.96 7.64
CA ASN A 297 -6.73 6.17 7.47
C ASN A 297 -5.23 5.83 7.61
N PRO A 298 -4.42 6.06 6.55
CA PRO A 298 -2.99 5.73 6.56
C PRO A 298 -2.20 6.54 7.59
N ILE A 299 -2.81 7.60 8.14
CA ILE A 299 -2.22 8.52 9.11
C ILE A 299 -3.02 8.43 10.41
N GLY A 300 -2.31 8.29 11.54
CA GLY A 300 -2.91 8.28 12.88
C GLY A 300 -2.69 6.97 13.66
N PRO A 301 -3.12 6.95 14.93
CA PRO A 301 -2.81 5.87 15.88
C PRO A 301 -3.45 4.52 15.53
N LYS A 302 -4.51 4.52 14.72
CA LYS A 302 -5.23 3.30 14.28
C LYS A 302 -4.81 2.80 12.89
N LYS A 303 -3.76 3.35 12.28
CA LYS A 303 -3.34 3.03 10.90
C LYS A 303 -3.14 1.53 10.61
N ASP A 304 -2.70 0.75 11.61
CA ASP A 304 -2.44 -0.69 11.47
C ASP A 304 -3.55 -1.59 12.07
N SER A 305 -4.69 -1.00 12.49
CA SER A 305 -5.78 -1.75 13.14
C SER A 305 -6.51 -2.70 12.18
N HIS A 306 -6.74 -2.26 10.94
CA HIS A 306 -7.35 -3.05 9.87
C HIS A 306 -6.38 -3.22 8.71
N LYS A 307 -5.29 -3.94 9.01
CA LYS A 307 -4.25 -4.28 8.04
C LYS A 307 -4.44 -5.69 7.52
N PHE A 308 -4.39 -5.82 6.20
CA PHE A 308 -4.32 -7.08 5.49
C PHE A 308 -2.92 -7.32 4.99
N THR A 309 -2.54 -8.58 4.95
CA THR A 309 -1.39 -9.05 4.19
C THR A 309 -1.91 -9.80 2.97
N CYS A 310 -1.47 -9.36 1.81
CA CYS A 310 -1.80 -9.95 0.52
C CYS A 310 -0.58 -10.73 0.01
N PHE A 311 -0.82 -11.95 -0.46
CA PHE A 311 0.14 -12.76 -1.17
C PHE A 311 -0.22 -12.74 -2.65
N TYR A 312 0.72 -12.31 -3.47
CA TYR A 312 0.61 -12.22 -4.91
C TYR A 312 1.54 -13.22 -5.57
N PHE A 313 1.15 -13.75 -6.72
CA PHE A 313 2.00 -14.59 -7.56
C PHE A 313 2.23 -13.94 -8.92
N LEU A 314 3.35 -14.28 -9.54
CA LEU A 314 3.65 -13.93 -10.92
C LEU A 314 4.59 -14.96 -11.53
N LEU A 315 4.56 -15.06 -12.87
CA LEU A 315 5.46 -15.92 -13.63
C LEU A 315 6.79 -15.21 -13.88
N ASP A 316 7.87 -15.79 -13.38
CA ASP A 316 9.20 -15.19 -13.48
C ASP A 316 9.74 -15.27 -14.91
N ASP A 317 9.29 -16.24 -15.70
CA ASP A 317 9.68 -16.44 -17.11
C ASP A 317 9.03 -15.46 -18.08
N LEU A 318 8.13 -14.60 -17.61
CA LEU A 318 7.59 -13.52 -18.44
C LEU A 318 8.69 -12.54 -18.87
N PRO A 319 8.62 -11.96 -20.08
CA PRO A 319 9.44 -10.81 -20.44
C PRO A 319 9.32 -9.69 -19.40
N ASN A 320 10.40 -8.94 -19.16
CA ASN A 320 10.45 -7.90 -18.12
C ASN A 320 9.31 -6.88 -18.20
N VAL A 321 8.94 -6.48 -19.42
CA VAL A 321 7.85 -5.52 -19.66
C VAL A 321 6.51 -6.10 -19.18
N LEU A 322 6.21 -7.35 -19.54
CA LEU A 322 4.98 -8.04 -19.13
C LEU A 322 4.96 -8.29 -17.62
N ARG A 323 6.10 -8.71 -17.05
CA ARG A 323 6.22 -8.95 -15.61
C ARG A 323 5.94 -7.71 -14.76
N SER A 324 6.13 -6.51 -15.32
CA SER A 324 5.83 -5.23 -14.65
C SER A 324 4.37 -4.80 -14.74
N GLN A 325 3.53 -5.49 -15.53
CA GLN A 325 2.13 -5.12 -15.70
C GLN A 325 1.28 -5.69 -14.58
N VAL A 326 0.46 -4.82 -13.96
CA VAL A 326 -0.38 -5.17 -12.80
C VAL A 326 -1.38 -6.29 -13.10
N ASN A 327 -1.89 -6.37 -14.33
CA ASN A 327 -2.82 -7.43 -14.76
C ASN A 327 -2.19 -8.84 -14.82
N LEU A 328 -0.85 -8.93 -14.79
CA LEU A 328 -0.11 -10.21 -14.75
C LEU A 328 0.41 -10.55 -13.34
N ILE A 329 0.08 -9.72 -12.34
CA ILE A 329 0.32 -9.98 -10.92
C ILE A 329 -1.01 -10.48 -10.33
N GLY A 330 -1.08 -11.78 -10.06
CA GLY A 330 -2.29 -12.41 -9.53
C GLY A 330 -2.33 -12.37 -8.01
N LEU A 331 -3.49 -12.09 -7.42
CA LEU A 331 -3.71 -12.28 -5.99
C LEU A 331 -3.87 -13.78 -5.71
N HIS A 332 -3.07 -14.32 -4.79
CA HIS A 332 -3.17 -15.71 -4.35
C HIS A 332 -3.92 -15.83 -3.02
N CYS A 333 -3.64 -14.96 -2.05
CA CYS A 333 -4.26 -15.03 -0.72
C CYS A 333 -4.34 -13.65 -0.08
N ILE A 334 -5.39 -13.42 0.70
CA ILE A 334 -5.55 -12.26 1.58
C ILE A 334 -5.91 -12.75 2.98
N ALA A 335 -5.21 -12.22 3.98
CA ALA A 335 -5.47 -12.51 5.38
C ALA A 335 -5.28 -11.25 6.21
N TYR A 336 -6.00 -11.10 7.33
CA TYR A 336 -5.66 -10.04 8.27
C TYR A 336 -4.24 -10.26 8.81
N THR A 337 -3.44 -9.20 8.87
CA THR A 337 -2.05 -9.28 9.34
C THR A 337 -1.98 -9.79 10.79
N LYS A 338 -3.00 -9.54 11.63
CA LYS A 338 -3.06 -10.10 13.00
C LYS A 338 -2.99 -11.64 13.01
N HIS A 339 -3.57 -12.31 12.02
CA HIS A 339 -3.56 -13.78 11.93
C HIS A 339 -2.22 -14.34 11.52
N LEU A 340 -1.39 -13.57 10.78
CA LEU A 340 -0.03 -14.01 10.45
C LEU A 340 0.96 -13.83 11.61
N LYS A 341 0.61 -13.01 12.62
CA LYS A 341 1.39 -12.89 13.86
C LYS A 341 1.14 -14.06 14.81
N ASP A 342 -0.08 -14.60 14.79
CA ASP A 342 -0.44 -15.81 15.53
C ASP A 342 0.16 -17.04 14.84
N LYS A 343 0.83 -17.91 15.60
CA LYS A 343 1.53 -19.05 15.04
C LYS A 343 0.57 -20.05 14.40
N ASP A 344 -0.49 -20.40 15.12
CA ASP A 344 -1.41 -21.47 14.70
C ASP A 344 -2.17 -21.04 13.44
N SER A 345 -2.69 -19.82 13.43
CA SER A 345 -3.35 -19.22 12.27
C SER A 345 -2.40 -19.07 11.08
N ARG A 346 -1.17 -18.60 11.30
CA ARG A 346 -0.15 -18.51 10.24
C ARG A 346 0.15 -19.88 9.66
N ASP A 347 0.35 -20.89 10.49
CA ASP A 347 0.69 -22.24 10.04
C ASP A 347 -0.45 -22.83 9.17
N VAL A 348 -1.71 -22.62 9.55
CA VAL A 348 -2.89 -23.01 8.72
C VAL A 348 -2.85 -22.32 7.35
N ILE A 349 -2.70 -20.99 7.31
CA ILE A 349 -2.66 -20.23 6.06
C ILE A 349 -1.50 -20.70 5.18
N MET A 350 -0.29 -20.76 5.74
CA MET A 350 0.91 -21.12 5.00
C MET A 350 0.86 -22.57 4.48
N ASN A 351 0.25 -23.49 5.23
CA ASN A 351 0.06 -24.86 4.77
C ASN A 351 -0.79 -24.93 3.51
N VAL A 352 -1.87 -24.15 3.41
CA VAL A 352 -2.71 -24.07 2.21
C VAL A 352 -1.88 -23.57 1.01
N LEU A 353 -1.14 -22.47 1.18
CA LEU A 353 -0.34 -21.90 0.09
C LEU A 353 0.79 -22.85 -0.35
N ILE A 354 1.48 -23.48 0.60
CA ILE A 354 2.57 -24.45 0.33
C ILE A 354 2.03 -25.68 -0.39
N GLN A 355 0.83 -26.17 -0.02
CA GLN A 355 0.20 -27.30 -0.70
C GLN A 355 -0.08 -26.99 -2.17
N ASP A 356 -0.54 -25.78 -2.50
CA ASP A 356 -0.74 -25.34 -3.89
C ASP A 356 0.56 -25.40 -4.70
N PHE A 357 1.67 -24.88 -4.15
CA PHE A 357 2.98 -24.98 -4.81
C PHE A 357 3.44 -26.43 -4.95
N ASN A 358 3.28 -27.27 -3.92
CA ASN A 358 3.65 -28.68 -3.98
C ASN A 358 2.82 -29.44 -5.02
N GLN A 359 1.53 -29.13 -5.16
CA GLN A 359 0.68 -29.69 -6.20
C GLN A 359 1.13 -29.23 -7.58
N LEU A 360 1.39 -27.94 -7.80
CA LEU A 360 1.91 -27.45 -9.09
C LEU A 360 3.29 -28.03 -9.45
N GLN A 361 4.10 -28.30 -8.43
CA GLN A 361 5.41 -28.89 -8.60
C GLN A 361 5.32 -30.39 -8.89
N THR A 362 4.49 -31.17 -8.20
CA THR A 362 4.43 -32.63 -8.38
C THR A 362 3.43 -33.07 -9.44
N GLN A 363 2.33 -32.36 -9.52
CA GLN A 363 1.25 -32.57 -10.44
C GLN A 363 1.47 -31.64 -11.64
N GLY A 364 1.40 -30.31 -11.48
CA GLY A 364 1.37 -29.38 -12.62
C GLY A 364 -0.03 -29.28 -13.24
N ILE A 365 -0.14 -28.67 -14.43
CA ILE A 365 -1.42 -28.37 -15.08
C ILE A 365 -1.45 -28.81 -16.55
N THR A 366 -2.65 -28.96 -17.09
CA THR A 366 -2.88 -29.18 -18.53
C THR A 366 -3.26 -27.84 -19.15
N VAL A 367 -2.63 -27.49 -20.27
CA VAL A 367 -2.90 -26.24 -20.99
C VAL A 367 -3.36 -26.61 -22.40
N PRO A 368 -4.49 -26.09 -22.93
CA PRO A 368 -5.06 -26.58 -24.19
C PRO A 368 -4.13 -26.52 -25.41
N CYS A 369 -3.24 -25.53 -25.44
CA CYS A 369 -2.27 -25.31 -26.51
C CYS A 369 -0.93 -26.06 -26.32
N ILE A 370 -0.78 -26.83 -25.24
CA ILE A 370 0.41 -27.64 -24.96
C ILE A 370 -0.02 -29.11 -24.83
N SER A 371 0.58 -30.00 -25.62
CA SER A 371 0.27 -31.43 -25.57
C SER A 371 0.81 -32.12 -24.31
N SER A 372 1.90 -31.59 -23.76
CA SER A 372 2.51 -32.04 -22.52
C SER A 372 1.93 -31.31 -21.30
N ARG A 373 2.14 -31.92 -20.15
CA ARG A 373 1.75 -31.37 -18.86
C ARG A 373 2.80 -30.35 -18.40
N LEU A 374 2.35 -29.16 -18.05
CA LEU A 374 3.22 -28.06 -17.63
C LEU A 374 3.42 -28.07 -16.12
N TYR A 375 4.66 -28.13 -15.69
CA TYR A 375 5.02 -28.12 -14.26
C TYR A 375 5.47 -26.74 -13.82
N PHE A 376 5.51 -26.52 -12.51
CA PHE A 376 6.02 -25.28 -11.96
C PHE A 376 7.08 -25.55 -10.89
N SER A 377 8.01 -24.62 -10.76
CA SER A 377 8.95 -24.58 -9.64
C SER A 377 8.80 -23.24 -8.94
N PHE A 378 8.71 -23.28 -7.62
CA PHE A 378 8.84 -22.08 -6.81
C PHE A 378 10.25 -21.50 -6.96
N SER A 379 10.36 -20.21 -7.25
CA SER A 379 11.63 -19.50 -7.39
C SER A 379 12.06 -18.85 -6.08
N PHE A 380 11.28 -17.89 -5.59
CA PHE A 380 11.49 -17.22 -4.31
C PHE A 380 10.25 -16.47 -3.82
N LEU A 381 10.25 -16.18 -2.51
CA LEU A 381 9.32 -15.26 -1.86
C LEU A 381 10.00 -13.90 -1.71
N CYS A 382 9.32 -12.85 -2.15
CA CYS A 382 9.74 -11.46 -2.02
C CYS A 382 8.85 -10.74 -1.01
N GLY A 383 9.45 -9.92 -0.17
CA GLY A 383 8.77 -9.06 0.79
C GLY A 383 9.77 -8.13 1.43
N ASP A 384 9.29 -7.09 2.13
CA ASP A 384 10.17 -6.30 2.97
C ASP A 384 10.80 -7.17 4.09
N ASN A 385 11.81 -6.65 4.78
CA ASN A 385 12.50 -7.43 5.81
C ASN A 385 11.58 -7.81 6.97
N LEU A 386 10.62 -6.94 7.33
CA LEU A 386 9.74 -7.15 8.46
C LEU A 386 8.75 -8.28 8.18
N ALA A 387 8.04 -8.20 7.04
CA ALA A 387 7.11 -9.19 6.55
C ALA A 387 7.81 -10.52 6.27
N SER A 388 9.00 -10.51 5.65
CA SER A 388 9.76 -11.74 5.40
C SER A 388 10.13 -12.46 6.69
N ASN A 389 10.55 -11.72 7.73
CA ASN A 389 10.84 -12.30 9.03
C ASN A 389 9.57 -12.80 9.73
N GLU A 390 8.47 -12.05 9.65
CA GLU A 390 7.17 -12.44 10.21
C GLU A 390 6.66 -13.77 9.63
N LEU A 391 6.72 -13.90 8.31
CA LEU A 391 6.30 -15.11 7.59
C LEU A 391 7.19 -16.31 7.92
N GLY A 392 8.49 -16.09 8.09
CA GLY A 392 9.44 -17.14 8.48
C GLY A 392 9.44 -17.46 9.98
N GLY A 393 8.63 -16.77 10.79
CA GLY A 393 8.65 -16.93 12.25
C GLY A 393 9.94 -16.44 12.93
N PHE A 394 10.70 -15.58 12.26
CA PHE A 394 11.93 -14.99 12.77
C PHE A 394 11.65 -13.74 13.62
N GLN A 395 12.63 -13.32 14.43
CA GLN A 395 12.54 -12.07 15.16
C GLN A 395 12.42 -10.85 14.22
N LYS A 396 11.65 -9.87 14.65
CA LYS A 396 11.44 -8.60 13.93
C LYS A 396 12.30 -7.45 14.46
N ASN A 397 13.13 -7.73 15.46
CA ASN A 397 14.14 -6.80 15.96
C ASN A 397 15.45 -7.03 15.20
N PHE A 398 15.92 -5.99 14.51
CA PHE A 398 17.16 -6.04 13.72
C PHE A 398 18.37 -5.46 14.47
N ASN A 399 18.18 -5.01 15.71
CA ASN A 399 19.21 -4.39 16.56
C ASN A 399 19.77 -5.33 17.64
N SER A 400 19.43 -6.62 17.60
CA SER A 400 19.92 -7.61 18.56
C SER A 400 19.86 -9.03 17.99
N GLY A 401 20.57 -9.97 18.61
CA GLY A 401 20.54 -11.39 18.22
C GLY A 401 20.94 -11.64 16.77
N HIS A 402 20.36 -12.66 16.15
CA HIS A 402 20.52 -12.98 14.73
C HIS A 402 19.56 -12.15 13.89
N PHE A 403 20.03 -11.04 13.32
CA PHE A 403 19.16 -10.12 12.57
C PHE A 403 18.98 -10.51 11.09
N CYS A 404 19.91 -11.31 10.53
CA CYS A 404 19.84 -11.76 9.14
C CYS A 404 19.35 -13.21 9.05
N ARG A 405 18.20 -13.42 8.39
CA ARG A 405 17.61 -14.76 8.14
C ARG A 405 18.40 -15.64 7.17
N HIS A 406 19.40 -15.08 6.48
CA HIS A 406 20.16 -15.79 5.45
C HIS A 406 21.50 -16.30 5.97
N CYS A 407 22.31 -15.43 6.58
CA CYS A 407 23.65 -15.79 7.06
C CYS A 407 23.71 -16.05 8.57
N LEU A 408 22.64 -15.77 9.31
CA LEU A 408 22.58 -15.93 10.76
C LEU A 408 23.68 -15.17 11.51
N ILE A 409 24.20 -14.07 10.94
CA ILE A 409 25.17 -13.22 11.64
C ILE A 409 24.51 -12.55 12.85
N THR A 410 25.24 -12.41 13.95
CA THR A 410 24.73 -11.68 15.12
C THR A 410 24.91 -10.18 14.95
N TYR A 411 24.10 -9.40 15.66
CA TYR A 411 24.24 -7.94 15.68
C TYR A 411 25.65 -7.50 16.12
N GLU A 412 26.26 -8.21 17.06
CA GLU A 412 27.64 -7.95 17.52
C GLU A 412 28.67 -8.19 16.41
N GLN A 413 28.47 -9.23 15.61
CA GLN A 413 29.35 -9.61 14.50
C GLN A 413 29.19 -8.73 13.25
N ARG A 414 28.20 -7.82 13.20
CA ARG A 414 27.92 -7.00 11.99
C ARG A 414 29.08 -6.11 11.54
N LEU A 415 30.03 -5.84 12.43
CA LEU A 415 31.20 -5.00 12.17
C LEU A 415 32.41 -5.80 11.68
N ILE A 416 32.30 -7.12 11.56
CA ILE A 416 33.40 -7.94 11.01
C ILE A 416 33.58 -7.56 9.54
N PRO A 417 34.78 -7.09 9.14
CA PRO A 417 35.06 -6.73 7.76
C PRO A 417 34.87 -7.93 6.83
N LEU A 418 34.27 -7.70 5.65
CA LEU A 418 34.07 -8.73 4.61
C LEU A 418 35.39 -9.33 4.06
N THR A 419 36.55 -8.81 4.49
CA THR A 419 37.88 -9.29 4.08
C THR A 419 38.29 -10.61 4.75
N ASP A 420 37.63 -11.02 5.82
CA ASP A 420 37.93 -12.27 6.56
C ASP A 420 36.93 -13.41 6.29
N ILE A 421 36.22 -13.35 5.16
CA ILE A 421 35.21 -14.37 4.81
C ILE A 421 35.91 -15.61 4.27
N SER A 422 36.33 -16.47 5.19
CA SER A 422 36.45 -17.91 5.02
C SER A 422 35.11 -18.60 5.35
N PHE A 423 34.01 -18.05 4.85
CA PHE A 423 32.68 -18.65 4.92
C PHE A 423 32.15 -18.86 3.50
N VAL A 424 32.45 -20.02 2.92
CA VAL A 424 31.53 -20.99 2.28
C VAL A 424 32.27 -22.32 2.16
#